data_AF-Q55CM9-F1
#
_entry.id   AF-Q55CM9-F1
#
_cell.length_a   1.000
_cell.length_b   1.000
_cell.length_c   1.000
_cell.angle_alpha   90.00
_cell.angle_beta   90.00
_cell.angle_gamma   90.00
#
_symmetry.space_group_name_H-M   'P 1'
#
loop_
_entity.id
_entity.type
_entity.pdbx_description
1 polymer ?
#
loop_
_entity_poly.entity_id
_entity_poly.type
_entity_poly.pdbx_seq_one_letter_code
_entity_poly.pdbx_strand_id
1 'polypeptide(L)'
;MMENLFGDEVEVPLLVQLCTQRIKDSLETCKDLGKIPDELLIPILDKCTAQQLATVESRIGRYVDTEELWKRHCHIISPEKRHTLKDDESWRDLFTILEREYQNKTKKTGEALRKIYNNAANNKKSKQIKVLNDVVTPTASKRWSGTVSKTPSYKQSGSSSPGKYSNGSPISRSESSSSGSGGGGSGSYGNVFKPSASNQPKLMAKVLKEHNRKFK
;
A
#
# COMPACT_ATOMS: atom_id res chain seq x y z
N MET A 1 38.41 -12.08 -42.66
CA MET A 1 37.99 -12.35 -41.27
C MET A 1 38.69 -11.33 -40.39
N MET A 2 37.97 -10.31 -39.93
CA MET A 2 38.48 -9.40 -38.89
C MET A 2 37.68 -9.68 -37.63
N GLU A 3 38.33 -10.30 -36.65
CA GLU A 3 37.79 -10.52 -35.32
C GLU A 3 37.81 -9.18 -34.55
N ASN A 4 36.65 -8.69 -34.14
CA ASN A 4 36.55 -7.55 -33.25
C ASN A 4 36.71 -8.03 -31.80
N LEU A 5 37.58 -7.35 -31.06
CA LEU A 5 38.08 -7.67 -29.71
C LEU A 5 37.05 -7.50 -28.57
N PHE A 6 35.78 -7.25 -28.90
CA PHE A 6 34.65 -7.21 -27.97
C PHE A 6 33.62 -8.20 -28.51
N GLY A 7 33.43 -9.32 -27.81
CA GLY A 7 32.64 -10.48 -28.25
C GLY A 7 31.14 -10.28 -28.38
N ASP A 8 30.69 -9.05 -28.64
CA ASP A 8 29.34 -8.76 -29.09
C ASP A 8 29.47 -8.44 -30.59
N GLU A 9 28.94 -9.31 -31.46
CA GLU A 9 28.72 -8.90 -32.84
C GLU A 9 27.82 -7.66 -32.80
N VAL A 10 28.41 -6.48 -33.04
CA VAL A 10 27.67 -5.22 -33.17
C VAL A 10 26.92 -5.29 -34.49
N GLU A 11 25.83 -6.04 -34.51
CA GLU A 11 24.90 -6.08 -35.61
C GLU A 11 24.25 -4.70 -35.69
N VAL A 12 24.51 -4.00 -36.80
CA VAL A 12 23.97 -2.66 -37.02
C VAL A 12 22.44 -2.77 -37.07
N PRO A 13 21.70 -2.10 -36.16
CA PRO A 13 20.27 -2.25 -36.11
C PRO A 13 19.64 -1.75 -37.41
N LEU A 14 18.63 -2.49 -37.88
CA LEU A 14 17.88 -2.12 -39.07
C LEU A 14 17.21 -0.75 -38.84
N LEU A 15 17.12 0.08 -39.89
CA LEU A 15 16.45 1.39 -39.82
C LEU A 15 15.05 1.31 -39.19
N VAL A 16 14.29 0.25 -39.50
CA VAL A 16 12.96 0.00 -38.93
C VAL A 16 13.00 -0.09 -37.41
N GLN A 17 14.00 -0.76 -36.83
CA GLN A 17 14.13 -0.90 -35.38
C GLN A 17 14.46 0.44 -34.71
N LEU A 18 15.37 1.21 -35.29
CA LEU A 18 15.72 2.56 -34.82
C LEU A 18 14.50 3.49 -34.85
N CYS A 19 13.73 3.49 -35.95
CA CYS A 19 12.52 4.28 -36.08
C CYS A 19 11.43 3.83 -35.10
N THR A 20 11.20 2.52 -34.96
CA THR A 20 10.24 1.95 -34.01
C THR A 20 10.55 2.37 -32.58
N GLN A 21 11.82 2.27 -32.17
CA GLN A 21 12.26 2.68 -30.83
C GLN A 21 12.08 4.19 -30.63
N ARG A 22 12.44 5.01 -31.63
CA ARG A 22 12.26 6.46 -31.54
C ARG A 22 10.78 6.88 -31.43
N ILE A 23 9.88 6.19 -32.14
CA ILE A 23 8.44 6.44 -32.05
C ILE A 23 7.92 6.02 -30.69
N LYS A 24 8.34 4.85 -30.17
CA LYS A 24 7.99 4.40 -28.81
C LYS A 24 8.34 5.45 -27.74
N ASP A 25 9.54 6.01 -27.80
CA ASP A 25 10.01 7.00 -26.83
C ASP A 25 9.24 8.33 -26.91
N SER A 26 8.67 8.65 -28.08
CA SER A 26 7.99 9.93 -28.36
C SER A 26 6.50 9.76 -28.65
N LEU A 27 5.90 8.63 -28.29
CA LEU A 27 4.54 8.29 -28.70
C LEU A 27 3.51 9.29 -28.16
N GLU A 28 3.75 9.87 -26.99
CA GLU A 28 2.94 10.93 -26.39
C GLU A 28 3.04 12.28 -27.12
N THR A 29 4.09 12.52 -27.89
CA THR A 29 4.31 13.79 -28.61
C THR A 29 4.10 13.65 -30.12
N CYS A 30 4.12 12.42 -30.65
CA CYS A 30 4.01 12.15 -32.07
C CYS A 30 2.63 12.59 -32.60
N LYS A 31 2.66 13.56 -33.52
CA LYS A 31 1.52 13.93 -34.34
C LYS A 31 1.55 13.05 -35.60
N ASP A 32 0.39 12.80 -36.20
CA ASP A 32 0.23 11.99 -37.42
C ASP A 32 0.41 10.46 -37.29
N LEU A 33 0.22 9.88 -36.09
CA LEU A 33 0.12 8.41 -35.91
C LEU A 33 -0.98 7.78 -36.81
N GLY A 34 -1.99 8.59 -37.16
CA GLY A 34 -3.05 8.28 -38.11
C GLY A 34 -2.60 7.89 -39.52
N LYS A 35 -1.37 8.22 -39.94
CA LYS A 35 -0.85 7.96 -41.30
C LYS A 35 0.02 6.71 -41.41
N ILE A 36 0.40 6.10 -40.28
CA ILE A 36 1.29 4.94 -40.24
C ILE A 36 0.49 3.66 -40.53
N PRO A 37 0.89 2.80 -41.49
CA PRO A 37 0.24 1.51 -41.73
C PRO A 37 0.20 0.63 -40.48
N ASP A 38 -0.85 -0.19 -40.34
CA ASP A 38 -1.08 -0.99 -39.14
C ASP A 38 0.08 -1.98 -38.86
N GLU A 39 0.74 -2.49 -39.91
CA GLU A 39 1.90 -3.38 -39.82
C GLU A 39 3.08 -2.79 -39.03
N LEU A 40 3.30 -1.48 -39.13
CA LEU A 40 4.35 -0.77 -38.40
C LEU A 40 3.85 -0.26 -37.06
N LEU A 41 2.55 0.05 -36.95
CA LEU A 41 1.97 0.59 -35.73
C LEU A 41 1.76 -0.48 -34.65
N ILE A 42 1.27 -1.67 -35.01
CA ILE A 42 0.98 -2.75 -34.05
C ILE A 42 2.22 -3.14 -33.22
N PRO A 43 3.43 -3.34 -33.79
CA PRO A 43 4.63 -3.63 -33.02
C PRO A 43 5.02 -2.51 -32.04
N ILE A 44 4.75 -1.24 -32.39
CA ILE A 44 4.99 -0.09 -31.52
C ILE A 44 3.99 -0.13 -30.36
N LEU A 45 2.70 -0.33 -30.66
CA LEU A 45 1.63 -0.39 -29.68
C LEU A 45 1.79 -1.57 -28.69
N ASP A 46 2.29 -2.71 -29.15
CA ASP A 46 2.56 -3.90 -28.32
C ASP A 46 3.58 -3.64 -27.19
N LYS A 47 4.46 -2.65 -27.36
CA LYS A 47 5.45 -2.27 -26.34
C LYS A 47 4.97 -1.15 -25.41
N CYS A 48 3.76 -0.64 -25.62
CA CYS A 48 3.20 0.43 -24.81
C CYS A 48 2.64 -0.10 -23.50
N THR A 49 2.59 0.76 -22.48
CA THR A 49 1.76 0.49 -21.31
C THR A 49 0.28 0.66 -21.67
N ALA A 50 -0.64 -0.01 -20.97
CA ALA A 50 -2.07 0.09 -21.26
C ALA A 50 -2.61 1.53 -21.19
N GLN A 51 -2.08 2.36 -20.30
CA GLN A 51 -2.42 3.79 -20.18
C GLN A 51 -1.96 4.59 -21.40
N GLN A 52 -0.76 4.31 -21.90
CA GLN A 52 -0.25 4.91 -23.14
C GLN A 52 -1.09 4.46 -24.34
N LEU A 53 -1.42 3.16 -24.42
CA LEU A 53 -2.25 2.60 -25.49
C LEU A 53 -3.61 3.33 -25.57
N ALA A 54 -4.32 3.48 -24.45
CA ALA A 54 -5.59 4.22 -24.41
C ALA A 54 -5.46 5.68 -24.91
N THR A 55 -4.39 6.36 -24.50
CA THR A 55 -4.12 7.75 -24.89
C THR A 55 -3.81 7.86 -26.39
N VAL A 56 -3.06 6.90 -26.92
CA VAL A 56 -2.64 6.86 -28.32
C VAL A 56 -3.79 6.49 -29.24
N GLU A 57 -4.58 5.49 -28.86
CA GLU A 57 -5.79 5.07 -29.56
C GLU A 57 -6.74 6.24 -29.83
N SER A 58 -6.93 7.11 -28.83
CA SER A 58 -7.77 8.33 -28.98
C SER A 58 -7.21 9.36 -29.98
N ARG A 59 -5.90 9.34 -30.25
CA ARG A 59 -5.22 10.31 -31.12
C ARG A 59 -4.99 9.82 -32.54
N ILE A 60 -4.99 8.51 -32.76
CA ILE A 60 -4.84 7.91 -34.08
C ILE A 60 -6.00 8.32 -35.01
N GLY A 61 -7.21 8.46 -34.46
CA GLY A 61 -8.39 8.97 -35.19
C GLY A 61 -8.95 8.04 -36.27
N ARG A 62 -8.38 6.85 -36.45
CA ARG A 62 -8.87 5.76 -37.30
C ARG A 62 -9.03 4.48 -36.48
N TYR A 63 -9.82 3.54 -36.98
CA TYR A 63 -9.92 2.21 -36.39
C TYR A 63 -8.61 1.42 -36.62
N VAL A 64 -8.08 0.81 -35.56
CA VAL A 64 -6.92 -0.09 -35.56
C VAL A 64 -7.31 -1.29 -34.72
N ASP A 65 -7.02 -2.51 -35.17
CA ASP A 65 -7.29 -3.72 -34.40
C ASP A 65 -6.32 -3.82 -33.21
N THR A 66 -6.76 -3.31 -32.06
CA THR A 66 -6.04 -3.31 -30.78
C THR A 66 -6.54 -4.39 -29.82
N GLU A 67 -7.50 -5.23 -30.23
CA GLU A 67 -8.16 -6.23 -29.38
C GLU A 67 -7.16 -7.23 -28.79
N GLU A 68 -6.20 -7.71 -29.60
CA GLU A 68 -5.15 -8.61 -29.13
C GLU A 68 -4.22 -7.96 -28.09
N LEU A 69 -3.95 -6.66 -28.22
CA LEU A 69 -3.09 -5.92 -27.29
C LEU A 69 -3.78 -5.76 -25.94
N TRP A 70 -5.06 -5.39 -25.96
CA TRP A 70 -5.89 -5.31 -24.76
C TRP A 70 -6.04 -6.67 -24.08
N LYS A 71 -6.19 -7.74 -24.85
CA LYS A 71 -6.18 -9.12 -24.34
C LYS A 71 -4.88 -9.43 -23.58
N ARG A 72 -3.70 -9.09 -24.12
CA ARG A 72 -2.41 -9.28 -23.43
C ARG A 72 -2.36 -8.51 -22.11
N HIS A 73 -2.81 -7.25 -22.12
CA HIS A 73 -2.88 -6.44 -20.89
C HIS A 73 -3.82 -7.04 -19.83
N CYS A 74 -4.94 -7.65 -20.22
CA CYS A 74 -5.84 -8.37 -19.30
C CYS A 74 -5.16 -9.57 -18.63
N HIS A 75 -4.34 -10.32 -19.38
CA HIS A 75 -3.58 -11.45 -18.82
C HIS A 75 -2.49 -10.98 -17.86
N ILE A 76 -1.83 -9.86 -18.15
CA ILE A 76 -0.79 -9.28 -17.28
C ILE A 76 -1.37 -8.82 -15.94
N ILE A 77 -2.53 -8.13 -15.95
CA ILE A 77 -3.12 -7.58 -14.72
C ILE A 77 -3.78 -8.64 -13.84
N SER A 78 -4.26 -9.74 -14.44
CA SER A 78 -4.99 -10.79 -13.75
C SER A 78 -4.58 -12.17 -14.26
N PRO A 79 -3.34 -12.62 -13.98
CA PRO A 79 -2.81 -13.90 -14.50
C PRO A 79 -3.56 -15.13 -13.98
N GLU A 80 -4.25 -15.03 -12.84
CA GLU A 80 -4.97 -16.14 -12.21
C GLU A 80 -6.30 -16.49 -12.89
N LYS A 81 -6.87 -15.56 -13.66
CA LYS A 81 -8.20 -15.72 -14.26
C LYS A 81 -8.06 -15.87 -15.76
N ARG A 82 -8.73 -16.87 -16.32
CA ARG A 82 -8.97 -16.93 -17.76
C ARG A 82 -10.22 -16.11 -18.07
N HIS A 83 -10.03 -14.96 -18.70
CA HIS A 83 -11.15 -14.09 -19.05
C HIS A 83 -11.77 -14.53 -20.37
N THR A 84 -13.09 -14.58 -20.40
CA THR A 84 -13.90 -14.77 -21.60
C THR A 84 -14.70 -13.49 -21.79
N LEU A 85 -14.64 -12.90 -22.99
CA LEU A 85 -15.51 -11.79 -23.35
C LEU A 85 -16.96 -12.27 -23.40
N LYS A 86 -17.89 -11.43 -22.98
CA LYS A 86 -19.30 -11.59 -23.31
C LYS A 86 -19.54 -11.05 -24.72
N ASP A 87 -20.65 -11.46 -25.33
CA ASP A 87 -20.94 -11.18 -26.75
C ASP A 87 -20.92 -9.68 -27.12
N ASP A 88 -21.18 -8.79 -26.15
CA ASP A 88 -21.23 -7.33 -26.34
C ASP A 88 -20.04 -6.57 -25.71
N GLU A 89 -18.97 -7.25 -25.27
CA GLU A 89 -17.85 -6.62 -24.57
C GLU A 89 -16.56 -6.62 -25.42
N SER A 90 -15.83 -5.51 -25.42
CA SER A 90 -14.47 -5.42 -26.00
C SER A 90 -13.39 -5.78 -24.97
N TRP A 91 -12.20 -6.21 -25.42
CA TRP A 91 -11.07 -6.45 -24.49
C TRP A 91 -10.68 -5.19 -23.72
N ARG A 92 -10.87 -4.01 -24.33
CA ARG A 92 -10.65 -2.70 -23.73
C ARG A 92 -11.57 -2.43 -22.55
N ASP A 93 -12.85 -2.76 -22.68
CA ASP A 93 -13.83 -2.58 -21.60
C ASP A 93 -13.54 -3.51 -20.43
N LEU A 94 -13.22 -4.78 -20.73
CA LEU A 94 -12.80 -5.75 -19.74
C LEU A 94 -11.54 -5.29 -19.00
N PHE A 95 -10.53 -4.77 -19.72
CA PHE A 95 -9.31 -4.23 -19.11
C PHE A 95 -9.64 -3.09 -18.14
N THR A 96 -10.54 -2.18 -18.52
CA THR A 96 -10.95 -1.05 -17.67
C THR A 96 -11.57 -1.52 -16.35
N ILE A 97 -12.38 -2.58 -16.39
CA ILE A 97 -12.98 -3.19 -15.20
C ILE A 97 -11.89 -3.84 -14.34
N LEU A 98 -11.01 -4.65 -14.94
CA LEU A 98 -9.92 -5.33 -14.25
C LEU A 98 -8.94 -4.35 -13.60
N GLU A 99 -8.63 -3.25 -14.27
CA GLU A 99 -7.77 -2.20 -13.74
C GLU A 99 -8.40 -1.54 -12.51
N ARG A 100 -9.70 -1.22 -12.56
CA ARG A 100 -10.43 -0.70 -11.41
C ARG A 100 -10.41 -1.69 -10.24
N GLU A 101 -10.63 -2.98 -10.50
CA GLU A 101 -10.55 -4.03 -9.49
C GLU A 101 -9.15 -4.13 -8.87
N TYR A 102 -8.11 -4.15 -9.71
CA TYR A 102 -6.72 -4.20 -9.30
C TYR A 102 -6.34 -3.00 -8.42
N GLN A 103 -6.68 -1.78 -8.86
CA GLN A 103 -6.45 -0.57 -8.07
C GLN A 103 -7.19 -0.62 -6.73
N ASN A 104 -8.43 -1.12 -6.70
CA ASN A 104 -9.21 -1.23 -5.48
C ASN A 104 -8.61 -2.27 -4.51
N LYS A 105 -8.14 -3.42 -5.02
CA LYS A 105 -7.41 -4.42 -4.23
C LYS A 105 -6.12 -3.84 -3.65
N THR A 106 -5.33 -3.16 -4.47
CA THR A 106 -4.08 -2.50 -4.04
C THR A 106 -4.34 -1.45 -2.95
N LYS A 107 -5.38 -0.62 -3.11
CA LYS A 107 -5.81 0.35 -2.07
C LYS A 107 -6.20 -0.35 -0.77
N LYS A 108 -7.06 -1.37 -0.83
CA LYS A 108 -7.49 -2.14 0.36
C LYS A 108 -6.33 -2.77 1.10
N THR A 109 -5.37 -3.39 0.39
CA THR A 109 -4.18 -3.98 1.00
C THR A 109 -3.30 -2.90 1.64
N GLY A 110 -3.09 -1.77 0.97
CA GLY A 110 -2.35 -0.63 1.52
C GLY A 110 -3.01 -0.03 2.78
N GLU A 111 -4.32 0.10 2.79
CA GLU A 111 -5.09 0.54 3.96
C GLU A 111 -5.03 -0.45 5.12
N ALA A 112 -5.14 -1.75 4.84
CA ALA A 112 -4.99 -2.80 5.85
C ALA A 112 -3.59 -2.76 6.48
N LEU A 113 -2.55 -2.63 5.65
CA LEU A 113 -1.17 -2.51 6.12
C LEU A 113 -0.99 -1.25 6.97
N ARG A 114 -1.50 -0.10 6.52
CA ARG A 114 -1.49 1.16 7.29
C ARG A 114 -2.19 1.02 8.64
N LYS A 115 -3.35 0.34 8.70
CA LYS A 115 -4.07 0.06 9.95
C LYS A 115 -3.23 -0.79 10.91
N ILE A 116 -2.54 -1.82 10.41
CA ILE A 116 -1.65 -2.67 11.21
C ILE A 116 -0.49 -1.85 11.80
N TYR A 117 0.19 -1.03 10.97
CA TYR A 117 1.27 -0.15 11.44
C TYR A 117 0.80 0.88 12.46
N ASN A 118 -0.35 1.52 12.22
CA ASN A 118 -0.93 2.49 13.15
C ASN A 118 -1.32 1.86 14.48
N ASN A 119 -1.91 0.67 14.48
CA ASN A 119 -2.24 -0.07 15.70
C ASN A 119 -0.96 -0.44 16.47
N ALA A 120 0.07 -0.94 15.77
CA ALA A 120 1.36 -1.25 16.39
C ALA A 120 2.01 -0.01 17.01
N ALA A 121 1.97 1.15 16.34
CA ALA A 121 2.47 2.42 16.87
C ALA A 121 1.65 2.91 18.07
N ASN A 122 0.31 2.80 18.01
CA ASN A 122 -0.56 3.20 19.12
C ASN A 122 -0.34 2.32 20.35
N ASN A 123 -0.21 1.00 20.18
CA ASN A 123 0.07 0.06 21.28
C ASN A 123 1.40 0.38 21.98
N LYS A 124 2.44 0.79 21.23
CA LYS A 124 3.71 1.26 21.81
C LYS A 124 3.52 2.55 22.62
N LYS A 125 2.78 3.54 22.08
CA LYS A 125 2.48 4.81 22.77
C LYS A 125 1.64 4.60 24.03
N SER A 126 0.64 3.73 24.00
CA SER A 126 -0.21 3.40 25.16
C SER A 126 0.55 2.71 26.29
N LYS A 127 1.64 1.99 25.98
CA LYS A 127 2.51 1.32 26.96
C LYS A 127 3.66 2.21 27.44
N GLN A 128 3.84 3.39 26.86
CA GLN A 128 4.92 4.29 27.24
C GLN A 128 4.59 4.95 28.57
N ILE A 129 5.44 4.73 29.57
CA ILE A 129 5.38 5.46 30.84
C ILE A 129 5.68 6.93 30.54
N LYS A 130 4.73 7.82 30.83
CA LYS A 130 4.95 9.26 30.78
C LYS A 130 5.59 9.68 32.10
N VAL A 131 6.89 9.99 32.06
CA VAL A 131 7.56 10.63 33.20
C VAL A 131 7.07 12.08 33.24
N LEU A 132 6.23 12.39 34.22
CA LEU A 132 5.86 13.76 34.55
C LEU A 132 7.04 14.39 35.29
N ASN A 133 7.64 15.44 34.71
CA ASN A 133 8.78 16.14 35.31
C ASN A 133 8.37 17.11 36.43
N ASP A 134 7.06 17.33 36.61
CA ASP A 134 6.53 18.15 37.70
C ASP A 134 6.02 17.23 38.82
N VAL A 135 6.93 16.79 39.69
CA VAL A 135 6.54 16.26 40.99
C VAL A 135 6.16 17.45 41.87
N VAL A 136 4.89 17.83 41.85
CA VAL A 136 4.29 18.50 43.01
C VAL A 136 4.11 17.41 44.06
N THR A 137 4.98 17.40 45.06
CA THR A 137 4.81 16.53 46.22
C THR A 137 3.43 16.79 46.83
N PRO A 138 2.59 15.76 47.07
CA PRO A 138 1.32 15.98 47.74
C PRO A 138 1.64 16.53 49.14
N THR A 139 1.34 17.80 49.36
CA THR A 139 1.52 18.44 50.66
C THR A 139 0.74 17.62 51.67
N ALA A 140 1.40 17.13 52.72
CA ALA A 140 0.80 16.29 53.74
C ALA A 140 -0.54 16.89 54.20
N SER A 141 -1.65 16.24 53.83
CA SER A 141 -2.98 16.66 54.24
C SER A 141 -3.04 16.71 55.76
N LYS A 142 -3.39 17.88 56.30
CA LYS A 142 -3.52 18.14 57.74
C LYS A 142 -4.36 17.03 58.36
N ARG A 143 -3.74 16.29 59.28
CA ARG A 143 -4.32 15.21 60.09
C ARG A 143 -5.63 15.71 60.71
N TRP A 144 -6.77 15.26 60.20
CA TRP A 144 -8.06 15.41 60.86
C TRP A 144 -8.05 14.50 62.09
N SER A 145 -7.71 15.08 63.25
CA SER A 145 -7.80 14.45 64.56
C SER A 145 -9.27 14.33 64.95
N GLY A 146 -9.94 13.28 64.47
CA GLY A 146 -11.28 12.89 64.88
C GLY A 146 -11.21 11.73 65.88
N THR A 147 -11.32 12.07 67.17
CA THR A 147 -11.50 11.12 68.27
C THR A 147 -12.86 10.43 68.15
N VAL A 148 -12.92 9.15 67.80
CA VAL A 148 -14.01 8.26 68.23
C VAL A 148 -13.42 6.88 68.56
N SER A 149 -13.65 6.48 69.81
CA SER A 149 -13.10 5.31 70.48
C SER A 149 -13.94 4.04 70.22
N LYS A 150 -13.30 2.87 70.36
CA LYS A 150 -13.83 1.56 70.84
C LYS A 150 -14.92 0.91 69.95
N THR A 151 -14.82 -0.32 69.42
CA THR A 151 -14.26 -1.62 69.88
C THR A 151 -14.25 -2.63 68.70
N PRO A 152 -13.52 -3.77 68.77
CA PRO A 152 -13.45 -4.77 67.69
C PRO A 152 -14.38 -5.98 67.96
N SER A 153 -15.05 -6.50 66.94
CA SER A 153 -15.60 -7.87 66.98
C SER A 153 -15.75 -8.48 65.59
N TYR A 154 -15.04 -9.58 65.39
CA TYR A 154 -15.19 -10.55 64.31
C TYR A 154 -16.55 -11.24 64.44
N LYS A 155 -17.29 -11.45 63.34
CA LYS A 155 -18.12 -12.66 63.08
C LYS A 155 -18.50 -12.76 61.60
N GLN A 156 -18.36 -13.98 61.09
CA GLN A 156 -18.75 -14.49 59.78
C GLN A 156 -20.28 -14.54 59.63
N SER A 157 -20.81 -14.34 58.40
CA SER A 157 -21.77 -15.23 57.71
C SER A 157 -22.60 -14.51 56.62
N GLY A 158 -22.83 -15.20 55.49
CA GLY A 158 -23.97 -14.98 54.56
C GLY A 158 -23.64 -14.15 53.31
N SER A 159 -23.24 -14.75 52.18
CA SER A 159 -24.08 -15.37 51.13
C SER A 159 -24.73 -14.38 50.14
N SER A 160 -24.34 -14.55 48.86
CA SER A 160 -25.13 -14.46 47.62
C SER A 160 -25.69 -13.10 47.14
N SER A 161 -25.09 -12.52 46.09
CA SER A 161 -25.59 -12.54 44.69
C SER A 161 -25.05 -11.37 43.82
N PRO A 162 -24.92 -11.54 42.49
CA PRO A 162 -24.03 -10.71 41.65
C PRO A 162 -24.76 -9.60 40.86
N GLY A 163 -24.21 -8.38 40.89
CA GLY A 163 -24.72 -7.20 40.21
C GLY A 163 -24.17 -6.96 38.79
N LYS A 164 -24.97 -7.35 37.80
CA LYS A 164 -25.26 -6.70 36.50
C LYS A 164 -24.23 -5.72 35.89
N TYR A 165 -23.65 -6.13 34.76
CA TYR A 165 -23.07 -5.24 33.74
C TYR A 165 -24.19 -4.71 32.83
N SER A 166 -24.20 -3.40 32.59
CA SER A 166 -25.07 -2.70 31.63
C SER A 166 -24.17 -1.94 30.68
N ASN A 167 -24.05 -2.43 29.44
CA ASN A 167 -23.39 -1.73 28.34
C ASN A 167 -24.47 -0.94 27.57
N GLY A 168 -24.49 0.37 27.74
CA GLY A 168 -25.31 1.30 26.96
C GLY A 168 -24.44 2.39 26.35
N SER A 169 -24.21 2.31 25.05
CA SER A 169 -23.70 3.43 24.25
C SER A 169 -24.81 4.47 24.05
N PRO A 170 -24.46 5.76 23.89
CA PRO A 170 -25.14 6.55 22.88
C PRO A 170 -24.17 7.24 21.91
N ILE A 171 -24.63 7.24 20.67
CA ILE A 171 -24.16 8.03 19.54
C ILE A 171 -24.24 9.52 19.85
N SER A 172 -23.19 10.28 19.53
CA SER A 172 -23.29 11.72 19.26
C SER A 172 -22.35 12.12 18.12
N ARG A 173 -22.96 12.51 17.00
CA ARG A 173 -22.35 13.20 15.86
C ARG A 173 -22.07 14.66 16.25
N SER A 174 -20.91 15.18 15.86
CA SER A 174 -20.73 16.59 15.54
C SER A 174 -19.49 16.76 14.67
N GLU A 175 -19.71 17.27 13.47
CA GLU A 175 -18.72 17.75 12.50
C GLU A 175 -18.10 19.06 12.98
N SER A 176 -16.79 19.24 12.77
CA SER A 176 -16.19 20.54 12.44
C SER A 176 -14.70 20.41 12.11
N SER A 177 -14.39 20.63 10.82
CA SER A 177 -13.23 21.36 10.28
C SER A 177 -11.83 21.11 10.87
N SER A 178 -10.97 20.44 10.08
CA SER A 178 -9.51 20.51 10.23
C SER A 178 -8.88 21.16 9.00
N SER A 179 -8.53 22.45 9.12
CA SER A 179 -7.51 23.13 8.32
C SER A 179 -6.29 23.32 9.22
N GLY A 180 -5.14 22.73 8.86
CA GLY A 180 -3.96 22.79 9.71
C GLY A 180 -2.71 22.26 9.01
N SER A 181 -2.02 23.20 8.39
CA SER A 181 -0.71 23.17 7.72
C SER A 181 0.32 22.18 8.27
N GLY A 182 0.90 21.39 7.35
CA GLY A 182 2.09 20.57 7.60
C GLY A 182 3.37 21.41 7.47
N GLY A 183 4.08 21.57 8.58
CA GLY A 183 5.45 22.10 8.63
C GLY A 183 6.46 20.96 8.47
N GLY A 184 7.37 21.11 7.50
CA GLY A 184 8.48 20.21 7.25
C GLY A 184 9.57 20.31 8.31
N GLY A 185 10.09 19.14 8.71
CA GLY A 185 11.26 19.02 9.58
C GLY A 185 12.28 18.10 8.90
N SER A 186 13.42 18.68 8.55
CA SER A 186 14.57 18.06 7.90
C SER A 186 15.16 16.90 8.71
N GLY A 187 15.37 15.76 8.06
CA GLY A 187 16.06 14.61 8.62
C GLY A 187 17.56 14.88 8.80
N SER A 188 18.04 14.70 10.03
CA SER A 188 19.46 14.58 10.34
C SER A 188 19.82 13.11 10.45
N TYR A 189 20.72 12.70 9.58
CA TYR A 189 21.33 11.37 9.46
C TYR A 189 22.27 11.17 10.65
N GLY A 190 22.02 10.18 11.51
CA GLY A 190 22.90 9.91 12.63
C GLY A 190 22.47 8.71 13.47
N ASN A 191 23.38 7.75 13.57
CA ASN A 191 23.41 6.59 14.46
C ASN A 191 22.60 5.34 14.08
N VAL A 192 23.36 4.42 13.50
CA VAL A 192 23.12 2.98 13.37
C VAL A 192 22.80 2.37 14.74
N PHE A 193 21.51 2.28 15.08
CA PHE A 193 21.02 1.36 16.10
C PHE A 193 20.86 -0.03 15.48
N LYS A 194 21.75 -0.96 15.84
CA LYS A 194 21.49 -2.40 15.64
C LYS A 194 20.28 -2.78 16.51
N PRO A 195 19.15 -3.23 15.94
CA PRO A 195 18.03 -3.67 16.75
C PRO A 195 18.40 -5.00 17.42
N SER A 196 18.39 -5.02 18.76
CA SER A 196 18.44 -6.26 19.54
C SER A 196 17.33 -7.21 19.08
N ALA A 197 17.68 -8.48 18.87
CA ALA A 197 16.82 -9.52 18.32
C ALA A 197 15.55 -9.82 19.14
N SER A 198 15.42 -9.27 20.36
CA SER A 198 14.28 -9.51 21.24
C SER A 198 13.03 -8.66 20.92
N ASN A 199 13.14 -7.61 20.09
CA ASN A 199 12.04 -6.67 19.81
C ASN A 199 11.38 -6.85 18.43
N GLN A 200 11.68 -7.93 17.71
CA GLN A 200 10.96 -8.27 16.49
C GLN A 200 9.53 -8.73 16.85
N PRO A 201 8.47 -8.16 16.24
CA PRO A 201 7.12 -8.69 16.42
C PRO A 201 7.14 -10.18 16.05
N LYS A 202 6.61 -11.04 16.93
CA LYS A 202 6.71 -12.52 16.89
C LYS A 202 6.37 -13.16 15.53
N LEU A 203 5.64 -12.45 14.65
CA LEU A 203 5.37 -12.87 13.27
C LEU A 203 6.62 -12.83 12.36
N MET A 204 7.42 -11.78 12.40
CA MET A 204 8.59 -11.62 11.51
C MET A 204 9.67 -12.67 11.82
N ALA A 205 9.85 -13.02 13.10
CA ALA A 205 10.78 -14.08 13.49
C ALA A 205 10.40 -15.46 12.92
N LYS A 206 9.10 -15.76 12.77
CA LYS A 206 8.64 -16.99 12.10
C LYS A 206 8.90 -16.93 10.59
N VAL A 207 8.60 -15.80 9.94
CA VAL A 207 8.82 -15.62 8.49
C VAL A 207 10.30 -15.69 8.11
N LEU A 208 11.19 -15.04 8.87
CA LEU A 208 12.65 -15.11 8.63
C LEU A 208 13.21 -16.51 8.89
N LYS A 209 12.71 -17.22 9.92
CA LYS A 209 13.14 -18.59 10.23
C LYS A 209 12.69 -19.60 9.16
N GLU A 210 11.55 -19.35 8.52
CA GLU A 210 11.02 -20.20 7.44
C GLU A 210 11.72 -19.95 6.10
N HIS A 211 12.03 -18.69 5.77
CA HIS A 211 12.81 -18.35 4.57
C HIS A 211 14.23 -18.96 4.63
N ASN A 212 14.91 -18.89 5.78
CA ASN A 212 16.23 -19.50 5.96
C ASN A 212 16.23 -21.04 5.94
N ARG A 213 15.06 -21.69 6.01
CA ARG A 213 14.93 -23.15 5.93
C ARG A 213 14.73 -23.66 4.50
N LYS A 214 14.42 -22.77 3.55
CA LYS A 214 14.18 -23.11 2.13
C LYS A 214 15.41 -22.92 1.23
N PHE A 215 16.50 -22.32 1.74
CA PHE A 215 17.71 -22.01 0.96
C PHE A 215 18.98 -22.69 1.51
N LYS A 216 18.83 -23.82 2.22
CA LYS A 216 19.92 -24.68 2.68
C LYS A 216 19.54 -26.12 2.45
#